data_AF-A0A971QM72-F1
#
_entry.id   AF-A0A971QM72-F1
#
_cell.length_a   1.000
_cell.length_b   1.000
_cell.length_c   1.000
_cell.angle_alpha   90.00
_cell.angle_beta   90.00
_cell.angle_gamma   90.00
#
_symmetry.space_group_name_H-M   'P 1'
#
loop_
_entity.id
_entity.type
_entity.pdbx_description
1 polymer ?
#
loop_
_entity_poly.entity_id
_entity_poly.type
_entity_poly.pdbx_seq_one_letter_code
_entity_poly.pdbx_strand_id
1 'polypeptide(L)'
;MKSTIGSIVVLLFAALSLRAEDGHDLWLRGSATASVNVVCEKRSPTLDIAVKELKQGWRGNAGASIQLIIESDEKVDGDGYRFVDGNILAETDKGILYGVYDLLRRQQTGEPIRDLVSNP
;
A
#
# COMPACT_ATOMS: atom_id res chain seq x y z
N MET A 1 17.24 43.15 -17.99
CA MET A 1 17.65 43.50 -16.60
C MET A 1 16.48 43.55 -15.62
N LYS A 2 15.44 44.35 -15.84
CA LYS A 2 14.28 44.43 -14.91
C LYS A 2 13.48 43.11 -14.83
N SER A 3 13.21 42.47 -15.97
CA SER A 3 12.54 41.16 -16.05
C SER A 3 13.38 40.04 -15.43
N THR A 4 14.70 40.04 -15.63
CA THR A 4 15.60 39.05 -15.02
C THR A 4 15.67 39.15 -13.49
N ILE A 5 15.64 40.37 -12.94
CA ILE A 5 15.56 40.58 -11.48
C ILE A 5 14.24 40.02 -10.92
N GLY A 6 13.11 40.29 -11.61
CA GLY A 6 11.82 39.72 -11.23
C GLY A 6 11.84 38.19 -11.20
N SER A 7 12.40 37.54 -12.22
CA SER A 7 12.51 36.08 -12.28
C SER A 7 13.40 35.49 -11.18
N ILE A 8 14.51 36.15 -10.83
CA ILE A 8 15.39 35.73 -9.74
C ILE A 8 14.66 35.79 -8.40
N VAL A 9 13.91 36.86 -8.15
CA VAL A 9 13.13 37.02 -6.92
C VAL A 9 12.06 35.94 -6.81
N VAL A 10 11.34 35.63 -7.89
CA VAL A 10 10.35 34.54 -7.92
C VAL A 10 11.00 33.18 -7.63
N LEU A 11 12.15 32.88 -8.24
CA LEU A 11 12.89 31.64 -7.98
C LEU A 11 13.36 31.54 -6.52
N LEU A 12 13.79 32.65 -5.91
CA LEU A 12 14.22 32.69 -4.52
C LEU A 12 13.06 32.40 -3.56
N PHE A 13 11.89 33.00 -3.78
CA PHE A 13 10.70 32.74 -2.97
C PHE A 13 10.15 31.31 -3.17
N ALA A 14 10.23 30.77 -4.39
CA ALA A 14 9.87 29.38 -4.67
C ALA A 14 10.79 28.40 -3.92
N ALA A 15 12.11 28.66 -3.89
CA ALA A 15 13.07 27.83 -3.19
C ALA A 15 12.83 27.80 -1.66
N LEU A 16 12.42 28.92 -1.07
CA LEU A 16 12.09 29.01 0.35
C LEU A 16 10.77 28.32 0.73
N SER A 17 9.94 27.99 -0.25
CA SER A 17 8.63 27.32 -0.04
C SER A 17 8.71 25.79 -0.16
N LEU A 18 9.87 25.25 -0.54
CA LEU A 18 10.09 23.81 -0.64
C LEU A 18 10.31 23.22 0.75
N ARG A 19 9.54 22.17 1.08
CA ARG A 19 9.81 21.32 2.24
C ARG A 19 10.49 20.05 1.76
N ALA A 20 11.64 19.74 2.37
CA ALA A 20 12.23 18.42 2.24
C ALA A 20 11.36 17.39 2.99
N GLU A 21 11.30 16.17 2.49
CA GLU A 21 10.75 15.06 3.25
C GLU A 21 11.68 14.74 4.44
N ASP A 22 11.11 14.47 5.61
CA ASP A 22 11.86 14.16 6.83
C ASP A 22 12.25 12.67 6.94
N GLY A 23 11.73 11.83 6.04
CA GLY A 23 12.00 10.40 5.98
C GLY A 23 11.23 9.56 7.00
N HIS A 24 10.27 10.15 7.74
CA HIS A 24 9.51 9.45 8.79
C HIS A 24 8.81 8.18 8.27
N ASP A 25 8.21 8.27 7.08
CA ASP A 25 7.43 7.17 6.48
C ASP A 25 8.30 6.12 5.75
N LEU A 26 9.63 6.30 5.71
CA LEU A 26 10.58 5.40 5.05
C LEU A 26 10.17 5.04 3.61
N TRP A 27 9.81 3.79 3.33
CA TRP A 27 9.34 3.33 2.02
C TRP A 27 7.82 3.32 1.88
N LEU A 28 7.05 3.46 2.96
CA LEU A 28 5.58 3.48 2.97
C LEU A 28 5.07 4.90 2.64
N ARG A 29 5.69 5.55 1.64
CA ARG A 29 5.42 6.93 1.28
C ARG A 29 4.10 7.04 0.53
N GLY A 30 3.06 7.49 1.22
CA GLY A 30 1.83 7.92 0.55
C GLY A 30 0.61 7.72 1.41
N SER A 31 -0.28 8.70 1.33
CA SER A 31 -1.66 8.56 1.77
C SER A 31 -2.48 7.85 0.69
N ALA A 32 -3.56 7.21 1.13
CA ALA A 32 -4.57 6.66 0.24
C ALA A 32 -5.03 7.73 -0.76
N THR A 33 -4.99 7.39 -2.05
CA THR A 33 -5.48 8.24 -3.12
C THR A 33 -6.94 7.95 -3.47
N ALA A 34 -7.48 6.82 -2.96
CA ALA A 34 -8.83 6.36 -3.21
C ALA A 34 -9.36 5.52 -2.04
N SER A 35 -10.68 5.32 -1.98
CA SER A 35 -11.32 4.44 -1.00
C SER A 35 -11.32 2.98 -1.46
N VAL A 36 -11.24 2.07 -0.50
CA VAL A 36 -11.33 0.61 -0.69
C VAL A 36 -12.24 0.00 0.36
N ASN A 37 -13.09 -0.95 -0.05
CA ASN A 37 -13.84 -1.80 0.84
C ASN A 37 -12.98 -3.03 1.18
N VAL A 38 -12.73 -3.27 2.47
CA VAL A 38 -11.94 -4.42 2.93
C VAL A 38 -12.84 -5.33 3.72
N VAL A 39 -13.03 -6.55 3.22
CA VAL A 39 -13.84 -7.59 3.86
C VAL A 39 -12.89 -8.59 4.52
N CYS A 40 -13.05 -8.81 5.81
CA CYS A 40 -12.32 -9.82 6.55
C CYS A 40 -13.28 -10.44 7.57
N GLU A 41 -13.57 -11.73 7.40
CA GLU A 41 -14.53 -12.44 8.25
C GLU A 41 -13.96 -12.72 9.65
N LYS A 42 -12.68 -13.08 9.72
CA LYS A 42 -11.97 -13.31 10.98
C LYS A 42 -11.49 -12.00 11.59
N ARG A 43 -11.28 -12.00 12.89
CA ARG A 43 -10.82 -10.84 13.66
C ARG A 43 -9.67 -11.21 14.55
N SER A 44 -8.61 -10.41 14.47
CA SER A 44 -7.47 -10.45 15.38
C SER A 44 -6.75 -9.10 15.33
N PRO A 45 -5.89 -8.77 16.31
CA PRO A 45 -5.12 -7.53 16.27
C PRO A 45 -4.27 -7.38 15.00
N THR A 46 -3.74 -8.48 14.46
CA THR A 46 -2.94 -8.46 13.23
C THR A 46 -3.81 -8.21 12.00
N LEU A 47 -4.99 -8.81 11.93
CA LEU A 47 -5.94 -8.56 10.83
C LEU A 47 -6.50 -7.13 10.87
N ASP A 48 -6.73 -6.58 12.06
CA ASP A 48 -7.16 -5.18 12.19
C ASP A 48 -6.07 -4.20 11.69
N ILE A 49 -4.79 -4.52 11.93
CA ILE A 49 -3.67 -3.79 11.31
C ILE A 49 -3.72 -3.95 9.79
N ALA A 50 -3.83 -5.16 9.25
CA ALA A 50 -3.88 -5.39 7.81
C ALA A 50 -5.01 -4.60 7.13
N VAL A 51 -6.21 -4.58 7.72
CA VAL A 51 -7.34 -3.78 7.24
C VAL A 51 -7.03 -2.28 7.28
N LYS A 52 -6.44 -1.80 8.38
CA LYS A 52 -6.08 -0.39 8.55
C LYS A 52 -5.04 0.05 7.52
N GLU A 53 -3.96 -0.70 7.37
CA GLU A 53 -2.87 -0.41 6.43
C GLU A 53 -3.40 -0.38 4.99
N LEU A 54 -4.21 -1.38 4.60
CA LEU A 54 -4.78 -1.42 3.26
C LEU A 54 -5.67 -0.20 2.99
N LYS A 55 -6.48 0.23 3.97
CA LYS A 55 -7.32 1.44 3.84
C LYS A 55 -6.51 2.73 3.79
N GLN A 56 -5.42 2.82 4.55
CA GLN A 56 -4.60 4.02 4.66
C GLN A 56 -3.61 4.17 3.50
N GLY A 57 -3.18 3.06 2.89
CA GLY A 57 -2.24 3.04 1.78
C GLY A 57 -2.85 2.83 0.39
N TRP A 58 -4.18 2.65 0.27
CA TRP A 58 -4.82 2.27 -0.99
C TRP A 58 -4.58 3.26 -2.12
N ARG A 59 -4.04 2.74 -3.24
CA ARG A 59 -3.78 3.52 -4.46
C ARG A 59 -4.40 2.92 -5.72
N GLY A 60 -5.18 1.86 -5.57
CA GLY A 60 -5.91 1.25 -6.67
C GLY A 60 -7.19 1.99 -7.03
N ASN A 61 -8.07 1.30 -7.75
CA ASN A 61 -9.35 1.87 -8.18
C ASN A 61 -10.24 2.25 -6.99
N ALA A 62 -10.91 3.40 -7.08
CA ALA A 62 -11.85 3.85 -6.07
C ALA A 62 -13.05 2.90 -5.96
N GLY A 63 -13.42 2.55 -4.73
CA GLY A 63 -14.52 1.63 -4.45
C GLY A 63 -14.22 0.16 -4.73
N ALA A 64 -12.96 -0.20 -4.99
CA ALA A 64 -12.56 -1.60 -5.09
C ALA A 64 -12.90 -2.36 -3.81
N SER A 65 -13.21 -3.65 -3.93
CA SER A 65 -13.46 -4.53 -2.80
C SER A 65 -12.39 -5.62 -2.75
N ILE A 66 -11.73 -5.76 -1.60
CA ILE A 66 -10.68 -6.74 -1.36
C ILE A 66 -11.09 -7.62 -0.20
N GLN A 67 -10.99 -8.92 -0.36
CA GLN A 67 -11.21 -9.89 0.70
C GLN A 67 -9.86 -10.35 1.28
N LEU A 68 -9.81 -10.46 2.61
CA LEU A 68 -8.72 -11.06 3.36
C LEU A 68 -9.21 -12.43 3.88
N ILE A 69 -8.70 -13.50 3.27
CA ILE A 69 -9.21 -14.86 3.42
C ILE A 69 -8.21 -15.69 4.23
N ILE A 70 -8.63 -16.12 5.42
CA ILE A 70 -7.82 -17.02 6.26
C ILE A 70 -8.27 -18.45 6.05
N GLU A 71 -7.54 -19.15 5.19
CA GLU A 71 -7.80 -20.53 4.80
C GLU A 71 -6.49 -21.23 4.44
N SER A 72 -6.44 -22.56 4.61
CA SER A 72 -5.28 -23.34 4.20
C SER A 72 -5.25 -23.49 2.68
N ASP A 73 -4.08 -23.31 2.07
CA ASP A 73 -3.85 -23.52 0.64
C ASP A 73 -2.56 -24.34 0.52
N GLU A 74 -2.61 -25.45 -0.21
CA GLU A 74 -1.49 -26.39 -0.36
C GLU A 74 -0.22 -25.76 -0.94
N LYS A 75 -0.33 -24.58 -1.57
CA LYS A 75 0.79 -23.84 -2.16
C LYS A 75 1.40 -22.83 -1.19
N VAL A 76 0.72 -22.50 -0.10
CA VAL A 76 1.14 -21.48 0.85
C VAL A 76 1.84 -22.12 2.04
N ASP A 77 3.11 -21.79 2.24
CA ASP A 77 3.93 -22.34 3.33
C ASP A 77 4.11 -21.34 4.47
N GLY A 78 3.85 -21.77 5.70
CA GLY A 78 4.10 -20.97 6.91
C GLY A 78 3.35 -19.63 6.90
N ASP A 79 4.09 -18.51 7.01
CA ASP A 79 3.53 -17.16 6.92
C ASP A 79 3.44 -16.64 5.46
N GLY A 80 3.46 -17.54 4.46
CA GLY A 80 3.23 -17.19 3.07
C GLY A 80 1.82 -16.66 2.79
N TYR A 81 1.61 -16.17 1.57
CA TYR A 81 0.32 -15.70 1.09
C TYR A 81 0.17 -15.90 -0.41
N ARG A 82 -1.05 -15.74 -0.89
CA ARG A 82 -1.41 -15.85 -2.30
C ARG A 82 -2.37 -14.73 -2.71
N PHE A 83 -2.16 -14.16 -3.89
CA PHE A 83 -3.20 -13.38 -4.56
C PHE A 83 -4.10 -14.29 -5.38
N VAL A 84 -5.41 -14.12 -5.20
CA VAL A 84 -6.45 -14.89 -5.91
C VAL A 84 -7.57 -13.94 -6.30
N ASP A 85 -7.73 -13.67 -7.59
CA ASP A 85 -8.77 -12.79 -8.14
C ASP A 85 -8.77 -11.38 -7.49
N GLY A 86 -7.58 -10.85 -7.19
CA GLY A 86 -7.40 -9.56 -6.51
C GLY A 86 -7.64 -9.58 -4.99
N ASN A 87 -7.92 -10.75 -4.41
CA ASN A 87 -8.02 -10.97 -2.96
C ASN A 87 -6.71 -11.53 -2.41
N ILE A 88 -6.59 -11.55 -1.08
CA ILE A 88 -5.41 -12.05 -0.37
C ILE A 88 -5.82 -13.26 0.45
N LEU A 89 -5.18 -14.39 0.20
CA LEU A 89 -5.35 -15.64 0.94
C LEU A 89 -4.07 -15.99 1.69
N ALA A 90 -4.20 -16.42 2.94
CA ALA A 90 -3.10 -16.99 3.71
C ALA A 90 -3.63 -17.90 4.83
N GLU A 91 -2.79 -18.83 5.30
CA GLU A 91 -3.15 -19.69 6.43
C GLU A 91 -3.02 -18.95 7.78
N THR A 92 -2.16 -17.93 7.86
CA THR A 92 -1.88 -17.17 9.08
C THR A 92 -2.25 -15.70 8.95
N ASP A 93 -2.57 -15.06 10.09
CA ASP A 93 -2.83 -13.62 10.14
C ASP A 93 -1.63 -12.79 9.67
N LYS A 94 -0.41 -13.28 9.91
CA LYS A 94 0.83 -12.63 9.44
C LYS A 94 0.96 -12.73 7.92
N GLY A 95 0.64 -13.88 7.34
CA GLY A 95 0.61 -14.04 5.88
C GLY A 95 -0.33 -13.03 5.22
N ILE A 96 -1.53 -12.81 5.78
CA ILE A 96 -2.41 -11.74 5.31
C ILE A 96 -1.74 -10.37 5.40
N LEU A 97 -1.11 -10.04 6.53
CA LEU A 97 -0.43 -8.76 6.69
C LEU A 97 0.71 -8.58 5.67
N TYR A 98 1.49 -9.64 5.39
CA TYR A 98 2.54 -9.61 4.38
C TYR A 98 1.97 -9.42 2.96
N GLY A 99 0.87 -10.10 2.64
CA GLY A 99 0.16 -9.92 1.38
C GLY A 99 -0.38 -8.50 1.21
N VAL A 100 -0.89 -7.88 2.27
CA VAL A 100 -1.32 -6.47 2.24
C VAL A 100 -0.15 -5.56 1.93
N TYR A 101 1.00 -5.72 2.59
CA TYR A 101 2.17 -4.90 2.29
C TYR A 101 2.71 -5.13 0.88
N ASP A 102 2.72 -6.36 0.36
CA ASP A 102 3.13 -6.59 -1.02
C ASP A 102 2.16 -5.96 -2.02
N LEU A 103 0.85 -6.03 -1.76
CA LEU A 103 -0.16 -5.38 -2.60
C LEU A 103 0.08 -3.86 -2.64
N LEU A 104 0.25 -3.23 -1.47
CA LEU A 104 0.52 -1.80 -1.39
C LEU A 104 1.83 -1.42 -2.10
N ARG A 105 2.88 -2.24 -1.92
CA ARG A 105 4.17 -2.07 -2.60
C ARG A 105 4.00 -2.12 -4.11
N ARG A 106 3.26 -3.10 -4.64
CA ARG A 106 3.00 -3.23 -6.09
C ARG A 106 2.27 -2.02 -6.66
N GLN A 107 1.27 -1.50 -5.93
CA GLN A 107 0.57 -0.27 -6.33
C GLN A 107 1.53 0.93 -6.36
N GLN A 108 2.45 1.01 -5.39
CA GLN A 108 3.44 2.09 -5.32
C GLN A 108 4.52 1.98 -6.40
N THR A 109 4.94 0.76 -6.78
CA THR A 109 5.99 0.52 -7.77
C THR A 109 5.47 0.37 -9.20
N GLY A 110 4.15 0.32 -9.40
CA GLY A 110 3.52 0.08 -10.70
C GLY A 110 3.65 -1.37 -11.18
N GLU A 111 4.00 -2.31 -10.29
CA GLU A 111 4.00 -3.73 -10.61
C GLU A 111 2.56 -4.24 -10.78
N PRO A 112 2.29 -5.11 -11.78
CA PRO A 112 0.97 -5.70 -11.94
C PRO A 112 0.62 -6.62 -10.76
N ILE A 113 -0.63 -6.56 -10.32
CA ILE A 113 -1.21 -7.53 -9.38
C ILE A 113 -1.71 -8.71 -10.23
N ARG A 114 -1.09 -9.88 -10.05
CA ARG A 114 -1.45 -11.13 -10.72
C ARG A 114 -1.66 -12.20 -9.66
N ASP A 115 -2.38 -13.26 -10.01
CA ASP A 115 -2.44 -14.43 -9.14
C ASP A 115 -1.04 -15.01 -8.96
N LEU A 116 -0.53 -14.93 -7.74
CA LEU A 116 0.82 -15.37 -7.38
C LEU A 116 0.83 -15.92 -5.97
N VAL A 117 1.75 -16.84 -5.71
CA VAL A 117 2.05 -17.38 -4.39
C VAL A 117 3.40 -16.82 -3.95
N SER A 118 3.50 -16.38 -2.70
CA SER A 118 4.73 -15.90 -2.08
C SER A 118 4.91 -16.60 -0.74
N ASN A 119 5.97 -17.41 -0.64
CA ASN A 119 6.40 -18.05 0.60
C ASN A 119 7.70 -17.36 1.09
N PRO A 120 7.93 -17.33 2.41
CA PRO A 120 9.15 -16.75 3.00
C PRO A 120 10.44 -17.53 2.65
#